data_AF-A0A6L8RNU6-F1
#
_entry.id   AF-A0A6L8RNU6-F1
#
_cell.length_a   1.000
_cell.length_b   1.000
_cell.length_c   1.000
_cell.angle_alpha   90.00
_cell.angle_beta   90.00
_cell.angle_gamma   90.00
#
_symmetry.space_group_name_H-M   'P 1'
#
loop_
_entity.id
_entity.type
_entity.pdbx_description
1 polymer ?
#
loop_
_entity_poly.entity_id
_entity_poly.type
_entity_poly.pdbx_seq_one_letter_code
_entity_poly.pdbx_strand_id
1 'polypeptide(L)'
;MVQGIAARRKRYVEVEATFLEDGRIVPRAVIWHDGRRFPVRAVLGVRRCTSLKVGGEGVRYDVLVGHAHTFLFHEEPRWFVEEIVYEPLDPLLDGGACAWGAD
;
A
#
# COMPACT_ATOMS: atom_id res chain seq x y z
N MET A 1 -2.53 11.83 19.94
CA MET A 1 -2.62 12.60 18.68
C MET A 1 -2.73 11.61 17.54
N VAL A 2 -3.74 11.75 16.66
CA VAL A 2 -3.83 10.90 15.46
C VAL A 2 -3.14 11.64 14.33
N GLN A 3 -2.17 11.01 13.67
CA GLN A 3 -1.51 11.61 12.52
C GLN A 3 -2.50 11.62 11.34
N GLY A 4 -2.76 12.79 10.77
CA GLY A 4 -3.68 12.90 9.64
C GLY A 4 -3.11 12.32 8.35
N ILE A 5 -3.97 12.11 7.35
CA ILE A 5 -3.60 11.58 6.04
C ILE A 5 -3.44 12.75 5.07
N ALA A 6 -2.22 13.01 4.63
CA ALA A 6 -1.90 14.08 3.68
C ALA A 6 -2.37 13.72 2.26
N ALA A 7 -2.13 12.48 1.82
CA ALA A 7 -2.45 12.02 0.47
C ALA A 7 -2.45 10.49 0.37
N ARG A 8 -2.85 10.00 -0.81
CA ARG A 8 -2.51 8.64 -1.25
C ARG A 8 -1.66 8.72 -2.50
N ARG A 9 -0.65 7.85 -2.60
CA ARG A 9 0.17 7.74 -3.81
C ARG A 9 0.16 6.33 -4.35
N LYS A 10 0.32 6.23 -5.67
CA LYS A 10 0.55 4.97 -6.36
C LYS A 10 1.95 4.48 -6.01
N ARG A 11 2.05 3.29 -5.42
CA ARG A 11 3.34 2.66 -5.16
C ARG A 11 3.41 1.33 -5.87
N TYR A 12 4.33 1.24 -6.83
CA TYR A 12 4.69 -0.02 -7.44
C TYR A 12 5.41 -0.91 -6.42
N VAL A 13 5.04 -2.18 -6.41
CA VAL A 13 5.56 -3.19 -5.48
C VAL A 13 5.92 -4.44 -6.26
N GLU A 14 6.89 -5.18 -5.73
CA GLU A 14 7.15 -6.53 -6.19
C GLU A 14 6.11 -7.48 -5.57
N VAL A 15 5.67 -8.46 -6.36
CA VAL A 15 4.64 -9.42 -5.96
C VAL A 15 5.09 -10.81 -6.35
N GLU A 16 5.13 -11.72 -5.38
CA GLU A 16 5.14 -13.15 -5.65
C GLU A 16 3.72 -13.58 -6.03
N ALA A 17 3.56 -14.18 -7.20
CA ALA A 17 2.27 -14.66 -7.68
C ALA A 17 2.39 -16.06 -8.30
N THR A 18 1.32 -16.85 -8.17
CA THR A 18 1.15 -18.11 -8.88
C THR A 18 0.29 -17.87 -10.11
N PHE A 19 0.78 -18.28 -11.27
CA PHE A 19 0.03 -18.30 -12.52
C PHE A 19 -0.59 -19.68 -12.66
N LEU A 20 -1.92 -19.74 -12.69
CA LEU A 20 -2.68 -20.99 -12.82
C LEU A 20 -2.87 -21.35 -14.29
N GLU A 21 -3.13 -22.63 -14.55
CA GLU A 21 -3.35 -23.17 -15.91
C GLU A 21 -4.54 -22.53 -16.63
N ASP A 22 -5.54 -22.06 -15.89
CA ASP A 22 -6.72 -21.38 -16.43
C ASP A 22 -6.51 -19.88 -16.70
N GLY A 23 -5.26 -19.40 -16.56
CA GLY A 23 -4.87 -18.02 -16.79
C GLY A 23 -5.13 -17.08 -15.61
N ARG A 24 -5.68 -17.56 -14.49
CA ARG A 24 -5.81 -16.74 -13.27
C ARG A 24 -4.45 -16.52 -12.61
N ILE A 25 -4.24 -15.31 -12.11
CA ILE A 25 -3.05 -14.95 -11.33
C ILE A 25 -3.46 -14.84 -9.86
N VAL A 26 -2.76 -15.56 -8.98
CA VAL A 26 -3.02 -15.56 -7.54
C VAL A 26 -1.85 -14.94 -6.80
N PRO A 27 -2.00 -13.72 -6.24
CA PRO A 27 -0.93 -13.10 -5.45
C PRO A 27 -0.72 -13.88 -4.15
N ARG A 28 0.56 -14.11 -3.80
CA ARG A 28 1.00 -14.90 -2.64
C ARG A 28 1.72 -14.05 -1.60
N ALA A 29 2.49 -13.06 -2.02
CA ALA A 29 3.12 -12.10 -1.12
C ALA A 29 3.39 -10.78 -1.82
N VAL A 30 3.39 -9.70 -1.04
CA VAL A 30 3.90 -8.39 -1.46
C VAL A 30 5.29 -8.22 -0.87
N ILE A 31 6.25 -7.82 -1.69
CA ILE A 31 7.61 -7.49 -1.27
C ILE A 31 7.73 -5.97 -1.28
N TRP A 32 7.95 -5.41 -0.11
CA TRP A 32 8.07 -3.97 0.08
C TRP A 32 9.48 -3.51 -0.26
N HIS A 33 9.64 -2.20 -0.49
CA HIS A 33 10.90 -1.61 -0.95
C HIS A 33 12.07 -1.75 0.03
N ASP A 34 11.78 -2.03 1.31
CA ASP A 34 12.76 -2.33 2.35
C ASP A 34 13.10 -3.83 2.43
N GLY A 35 12.62 -4.64 1.48
CA GLY A 35 12.83 -6.08 1.41
C GLY A 35 11.89 -6.90 2.30
N ARG A 36 11.02 -6.26 3.10
CA ARG A 36 10.07 -7.01 3.93
C ARG A 36 9.03 -7.71 3.06
N ARG A 37 8.83 -8.99 3.34
CA ARG A 37 7.85 -9.84 2.67
C ARG A 37 6.58 -9.93 3.50
N PHE A 38 5.45 -9.63 2.86
CA PHE A 38 4.13 -9.62 3.46
C PHE A 38 3.24 -10.68 2.79
N PRO A 39 3.03 -11.85 3.44
CA PRO A 39 2.21 -12.91 2.87
C PRO A 39 0.74 -12.50 2.69
N VAL A 40 0.19 -12.80 1.52
CA VAL A 40 -1.24 -12.73 1.24
C VAL A 40 -1.88 -13.97 1.84
N ARG A 41 -2.62 -13.79 2.94
CA ARG A 41 -3.31 -14.86 3.65
C ARG A 41 -4.55 -15.33 2.90
N ALA A 42 -5.27 -14.40 2.28
CA ALA A 42 -6.47 -14.70 1.50
C ALA A 42 -6.69 -13.66 0.40
N VAL A 43 -7.24 -14.12 -0.72
CA VAL A 43 -7.83 -13.26 -1.75
C VAL A 43 -9.35 -13.34 -1.56
N LEU A 44 -9.94 -12.22 -1.18
CA LEU A 44 -11.36 -12.09 -0.85
C LEU A 44 -12.21 -11.74 -2.07
N GLY A 45 -11.61 -11.16 -3.10
CA GLY A 45 -12.30 -10.77 -4.31
C GLY A 45 -11.34 -10.36 -5.43
N VAL A 46 -11.78 -10.55 -6.67
CA VAL A 46 -11.02 -10.18 -7.87
C VAL A 46 -11.99 -9.56 -8.87
N ARG A 47 -11.69 -8.35 -9.36
CA ARG A 47 -12.50 -7.70 -10.41
C ARG A 47 -11.67 -6.73 -11.24
N ARG A 48 -12.09 -6.51 -12.49
CA ARG A 48 -11.57 -5.42 -13.30
C ARG A 48 -12.16 -4.09 -12.81
N CYS A 49 -11.30 -3.15 -12.47
CA CYS A 49 -11.69 -1.78 -12.13
C CYS A 49 -10.47 -0.87 -12.09
N THR A 50 -10.71 0.42 -12.28
CA THR A 50 -9.73 1.48 -12.10
C THR A 50 -9.51 1.77 -10.61
N SER A 51 -8.29 2.13 -10.19
CA SER A 51 -8.10 2.76 -8.87
C SER A 51 -8.68 4.18 -8.91
N LEU A 52 -9.66 4.43 -8.04
CA LEU A 52 -10.34 5.73 -7.96
C LEU A 52 -9.48 6.83 -7.33
N LYS A 53 -8.45 6.46 -6.56
CA LYS A 53 -7.70 7.42 -5.73
C LYS A 53 -6.37 7.84 -6.32
N VAL A 54 -5.70 6.92 -7.01
CA VAL A 54 -4.37 7.16 -7.58
C VAL A 54 -4.33 6.90 -9.09
N GLY A 55 -5.48 6.58 -9.70
CA GLY A 55 -5.57 6.17 -11.09
C GLY A 55 -4.94 4.78 -11.33
N GLY A 56 -5.02 4.31 -12.57
CA GLY A 56 -4.51 3.00 -12.99
C GLY A 56 -5.65 2.05 -13.33
N GLU A 57 -5.51 1.37 -14.47
CA GLU A 57 -6.50 0.45 -15.04
C GLU A 57 -6.01 -0.99 -14.84
N GLY A 58 -6.91 -1.93 -14.56
CA GLY A 58 -6.54 -3.33 -14.51
C GLY A 58 -7.40 -4.16 -13.56
N VAL A 59 -6.78 -5.16 -12.95
CA VAL A 59 -7.44 -6.08 -12.01
C VAL A 59 -7.13 -5.67 -10.57
N ARG A 60 -8.18 -5.43 -9.78
CA ARG A 60 -8.06 -5.24 -8.33
C ARG A 60 -8.30 -6.56 -7.61
N TYR A 61 -7.36 -6.89 -6.73
CA TYR A 61 -7.44 -7.98 -5.78
C TYR A 61 -7.73 -7.39 -4.40
N ASP A 62 -8.83 -7.84 -3.81
CA ASP A 62 -9.17 -7.55 -2.42
C ASP A 62 -8.46 -8.62 -1.57
N VAL A 63 -7.46 -8.23 -0.79
CA VAL A 63 -6.52 -9.17 -0.15
C VAL A 63 -6.40 -8.93 1.35
N LEU A 64 -6.23 -10.03 2.08
CA LEU A 64 -5.85 -10.02 3.49
C LEU A 64 -4.35 -10.26 3.58
N VAL A 65 -3.60 -9.25 4.00
CA VAL A 65 -2.14 -9.32 4.19
C VAL A 65 -1.84 -9.25 5.68
N GLY A 66 -1.34 -10.34 6.26
CA GLY A 66 -1.31 -10.51 7.71
C GLY A 66 -2.71 -10.42 8.32
N HIS A 67 -2.97 -9.34 9.07
CA HIS A 67 -4.28 -9.01 9.67
C HIS A 67 -4.99 -7.84 8.98
N ALA A 68 -4.36 -7.22 7.98
CA ALA A 68 -4.88 -6.03 7.33
C ALA A 68 -5.58 -6.36 6.01
N HIS A 69 -6.82 -5.89 5.86
CA HIS A 69 -7.51 -5.90 4.57
C HIS A 69 -7.04 -4.71 3.73
N THR A 70 -6.61 -4.98 2.49
CA THR A 70 -6.12 -3.95 1.57
C THR A 70 -6.40 -4.34 0.12
N PHE A 71 -6.07 -3.42 -0.81
CA PHE A 71 -6.22 -3.62 -2.24
C PHE A 71 -4.86 -3.68 -2.93
N LEU A 72 -4.71 -4.69 -3.77
CA LEU A 72 -3.56 -4.85 -4.65
C LEU A 72 -4.05 -4.77 -6.10
N PHE A 73 -3.37 -3.98 -6.92
CA PHE A 73 -3.78 -3.72 -8.30
C PHE A 73 -2.73 -4.26 -9.26
N HIS A 74 -3.19 -4.97 -10.30
CA HIS A 74 -2.37 -5.43 -11.41
C HIS A 74 -2.78 -4.70 -12.69
N GLU A 75 -1.87 -3.91 -13.24
CA GLU A 75 -2.09 -3.09 -14.44
C GLU A 75 -1.23 -3.49 -15.64
N GLU A 76 -0.73 -4.74 -15.65
CA GLU A 76 0.01 -5.37 -16.74
C GLU A 76 1.22 -4.56 -17.29
N PRO A 77 2.48 -4.93 -16.98
CA PRO A 77 2.91 -6.06 -16.14
C PRO A 77 3.09 -5.67 -14.66
N ARG A 78 2.72 -4.45 -14.29
CA ARG A 78 3.10 -3.87 -12.99
C ARG A 78 2.04 -4.08 -11.93
N TRP A 79 2.50 -4.26 -10.71
CA TRP A 79 1.68 -4.34 -9.51
C TRP A 79 1.83 -3.08 -8.66
N PHE A 80 0.73 -2.56 -8.13
CA PHE A 80 0.78 -1.41 -7.24
C PHE A 80 -0.24 -1.49 -6.10
N VAL A 81 0.02 -0.70 -5.05
CA VAL A 81 -0.90 -0.43 -3.95
C VAL A 81 -1.15 1.06 -3.82
N GLU A 82 -2.21 1.42 -3.10
CA GLU A 82 -2.46 2.79 -2.66
C GLU A 82 -1.75 3.02 -1.32
N GLU A 83 -0.56 3.63 -1.35
CA GLU A 83 0.17 3.97 -0.14
C GLU A 83 -0.43 5.22 0.51
N ILE A 84 -0.74 5.15 1.80
CA ILE A 84 -1.13 6.31 2.62
C ILE A 84 0.13 7.12 2.93
N VAL A 85 0.09 8.41 2.59
CA VAL A 85 1.10 9.39 2.98
C VAL A 85 0.53 10.17 4.15
N TYR A 86 1.19 10.08 5.30
CA TYR A 86 0.78 10.79 6.50
C TYR A 86 1.28 12.24 6.48
N GLU A 87 0.52 13.15 7.11
CA GLU A 87 1.01 14.51 7.36
C GLU A 87 2.24 14.46 8.27
N PRO A 88 3.26 15.29 8.05
CA PRO A 88 4.36 15.38 9.01
C PRO A 88 3.79 15.76 10.37
N LEU A 89 4.21 15.04 11.42
CA LEU A 89 3.89 15.44 12.79
C LEU A 89 4.48 16.84 13.00
N ASP A 90 3.67 17.80 13.45
CA ASP A 90 4.12 19.15 13.71
C ASP A 90 5.22 19.12 14.80
N PRO A 91 6.47 19.47 14.45
CA PRO A 91 7.57 19.39 15.41
C PRO A 91 7.42 20.38 16.58
N LEU A 92 6.50 21.35 16.50
CA LEU A 92 6.23 22.29 17.59
C LEU A 92 5.15 21.81 18.57
N LEU A 93 4.44 20.71 18.30
CA LEU A 93 3.35 20.22 19.15
C LEU A 93 3.74 19.08 20.10
N ASP A 94 4.89 18.44 19.90
CA ASP A 94 5.49 17.55 20.89
C ASP A 94 6.23 18.41 21.93
N GLY A 95 5.53 18.72 23.02
CA GLY A 95 6.07 19.53 24.11
C GLY A 95 7.45 19.07 24.58
N GLY A 96 8.49 19.79 24.14
CA GLY A 96 9.83 19.74 24.70
C GLY A 96 10.96 19.49 23.70
N ALA A 97 11.50 20.57 23.10
CA ALA A 97 12.93 20.88 23.17
C ALA A 97 13.23 22.27 22.58
N CYS A 98 13.58 23.20 23.47
CA CYS A 98 14.43 24.37 23.25
C CYS A 98 13.97 25.44 22.24
N ALA A 99 12.92 26.16 22.62
CA ALA A 99 12.90 27.60 22.39
C ALA A 99 13.26 28.29 23.72
N TRP A 100 14.55 28.48 24.02
CA TRP A 100 15.07 29.57 24.86
C TRP A 100 16.58 29.76 24.61
N GLY A 101 16.94 30.94 24.11
CA GLY A 101 18.13 31.69 24.52
C GLY A 101 19.48 31.31 23.92
N ALA A 102 19.90 32.06 22.91
CA ALA A 102 21.27 32.57 22.86
C ALA A 102 21.22 33.98 22.27
N ASP A 103 21.84 34.88 23.03
CA ASP A 103 22.06 36.32 22.86
C ASP A 103 22.62 36.70 21.48
#